data_AF-X6MPK7-F1
#
_entry.id   AF-X6MPK7-F1
#
_cell.length_a   1.000
_cell.length_b   1.000
_cell.length_c   1.000
_cell.angle_alpha   90.00
_cell.angle_beta   90.00
_cell.angle_gamma   90.00
#
_symmetry.space_group_name_H-M   'P 1'
#
loop_
_entity.id
_entity.type
_entity.pdbx_description
1 polymer ?
#
loop_
_entity_poly.entity_id
_entity_poly.type
_entity_poly.pdbx_seq_one_letter_code
_entity_poly.pdbx_strand_id
1 'polypeptide(L)'
;MSKVEDEKISKGLNTGVTSVSVEQQCFDKNWILQLNQPEQFEHFICLICKQVANSPVELCCPQHKGIDESTIVGENCLKQFLKANLNSCPIQPHENIEYVRCAASQRHIDSLK
;
A
#
# COMPACT_ATOMS: atom_id res chain seq x y z
N MET A 1 16.03 -34.82 49.49
CA MET A 1 15.05 -34.77 48.39
C MET A 1 13.78 -34.20 48.98
N SER A 2 13.24 -33.05 48.62
CA SER A 2 13.49 -32.17 47.48
C SER A 2 13.05 -30.74 47.85
N LYS A 3 13.79 -29.75 47.32
CA LYS A 3 13.38 -28.33 47.22
C LYS A 3 12.04 -28.21 46.50
N VAL A 4 11.19 -27.26 46.89
CA VAL A 4 10.61 -26.23 46.00
C VAL A 4 10.24 -25.02 46.87
N GLU A 5 11.06 -23.96 46.78
CA GLU A 5 10.59 -22.59 46.97
C GLU A 5 10.00 -22.18 45.61
N ASP A 6 8.77 -21.65 45.58
CA ASP A 6 8.31 -20.91 44.40
C ASP A 6 7.69 -19.59 44.85
N GLU A 7 8.44 -18.54 44.55
CA GLU A 7 8.13 -17.16 44.79
C GLU A 7 6.88 -16.74 44.02
N LYS A 8 5.98 -16.09 44.74
CA LYS A 8 4.84 -15.36 44.17
C LYS A 8 5.36 -14.12 43.44
N ILE A 9 5.62 -14.25 42.14
CA ILE A 9 6.01 -13.13 41.27
C ILE A 9 4.79 -12.54 40.55
N SER A 10 4.84 -11.23 40.50
CA SER A 10 3.83 -10.23 40.19
C SER A 10 3.13 -10.34 38.83
N LYS A 11 1.87 -9.90 38.86
CA LYS A 11 1.01 -9.52 37.73
C LYS A 11 1.78 -8.75 36.65
N GLY A 12 1.99 -9.38 35.50
CA GLY A 12 2.23 -8.69 34.24
C GLY A 12 0.91 -8.60 33.49
N LEU A 13 0.19 -7.48 33.62
CA LEU A 13 -0.85 -7.13 32.66
C LEU A 13 -0.13 -6.85 31.34
N ASN A 14 -0.03 -7.86 30.51
CA ASN A 14 0.26 -7.72 29.10
C ASN A 14 -0.94 -7.01 28.47
N THR A 15 -0.98 -5.67 28.62
CA THR A 15 -1.68 -4.83 27.67
C THR A 15 -0.92 -4.97 26.36
N GLY A 16 -1.19 -6.07 25.66
CA GLY A 16 -0.80 -6.28 24.29
C GLY A 16 -1.52 -5.19 23.51
N VAL A 17 -0.89 -4.04 23.38
CA VAL A 17 -1.20 -3.10 22.32
C VAL A 17 -0.82 -3.86 21.06
N THR A 18 -1.76 -4.64 20.55
CA THR A 18 -1.75 -5.04 19.16
C THR A 18 -1.73 -3.73 18.42
N SER A 19 -0.58 -3.41 17.82
CA SER A 19 -0.46 -2.25 16.96
C SER A 19 -1.49 -2.45 15.85
N VAL A 20 -2.60 -1.71 15.94
CA VAL A 20 -3.56 -1.63 14.85
C VAL A 20 -2.79 -1.00 13.72
N SER A 21 -2.44 -1.83 12.73
CA SER A 21 -1.84 -1.35 11.50
C SER A 21 -2.93 -0.54 10.81
N VAL A 22 -2.87 0.78 10.92
CA VAL A 22 -3.75 1.66 10.16
C VAL A 22 -3.45 1.37 8.69
N GLU A 23 -4.43 0.82 8.00
CA GLU A 23 -4.33 0.59 6.56
C GLU A 23 -4.01 1.92 5.89
N GLN A 24 -2.80 2.03 5.36
CA GLN A 24 -2.34 3.28 4.80
C GLN A 24 -3.10 3.56 3.51
N GLN A 25 -3.81 4.68 3.49
CA GLN A 25 -4.48 5.17 2.29
C GLN A 25 -3.50 5.93 1.39
N CYS A 26 -3.88 6.10 0.13
CA CYS A 26 -3.20 7.00 -0.79
C CYS A 26 -3.29 8.46 -0.29
N PHE A 27 -2.31 9.29 -0.64
CA PHE A 27 -2.24 10.68 -0.20
C PHE A 27 -3.23 11.55 -0.95
N ASP A 28 -3.89 12.46 -0.23
CA ASP A 28 -4.84 13.37 -0.87
C ASP A 28 -4.13 14.27 -1.89
N LYS A 29 -4.53 14.18 -3.16
CA LYS A 29 -3.89 14.95 -4.23
C LYS A 29 -4.00 16.46 -4.01
N ASN A 30 -5.06 16.94 -3.37
CA ASN A 30 -5.26 18.37 -3.09
C ASN A 30 -4.29 18.87 -2.03
N TRP A 31 -3.88 17.99 -1.10
CA TRP A 31 -2.84 18.29 -0.11
C TRP A 31 -1.47 18.35 -0.76
N ILE A 32 -1.14 17.38 -1.61
CA ILE A 32 0.13 17.36 -2.36
C ILE A 32 0.25 18.60 -3.28
N LEU A 33 -0.85 19.01 -3.92
CA LEU A 33 -0.93 20.20 -4.76
C LEU A 33 -0.63 21.52 -4.04
N GLN A 34 -0.70 21.57 -2.70
CA GLN A 34 -0.39 22.80 -1.96
C GLN A 34 1.09 23.16 -2.05
N LEU A 35 1.98 22.17 -2.22
CA LEU A 35 3.44 22.34 -2.17
C LEU A 35 4.14 21.94 -3.47
N ASN A 36 3.44 21.31 -4.41
CA ASN A 36 4.00 20.71 -5.61
C ASN A 36 3.16 21.05 -6.85
N GLN A 37 3.80 21.04 -8.02
CA GLN A 37 3.14 21.15 -9.31
C GLN A 37 2.58 19.80 -9.79
N PRO A 38 1.49 19.77 -10.57
CA PRO A 38 0.87 18.52 -11.08
C PRO A 38 1.85 17.58 -11.80
N GLU A 39 2.76 18.12 -12.61
CA GLU A 39 3.72 17.36 -13.41
C GLU A 39 4.70 16.55 -12.54
N GLN A 40 4.86 16.96 -11.28
CA GLN A 40 5.69 16.23 -10.32
C GLN A 40 5.04 14.94 -9.84
N PHE A 41 3.72 14.76 -9.98
CA PHE A 41 3.05 13.60 -9.37
C PHE A 41 1.95 12.95 -10.21
N GLU A 42 1.55 13.52 -11.34
CA GLU A 42 0.46 13.02 -12.18
C GLU A 42 0.64 11.55 -12.61
N HIS A 43 1.88 11.11 -12.84
CA HIS A 43 2.19 9.72 -13.19
C HIS A 43 2.03 8.74 -12.02
N PHE A 44 1.97 9.24 -10.79
CA PHE A 44 1.81 8.44 -9.56
C PHE A 44 0.38 8.45 -9.02
N ILE A 45 -0.60 8.88 -9.82
CA ILE A 45 -2.01 8.79 -9.45
C ILE A 45 -2.44 7.32 -9.44
N CYS A 46 -2.95 6.87 -8.29
CA CYS A 46 -3.48 5.53 -8.11
C CYS A 46 -4.69 5.32 -9.02
N LEU A 47 -4.63 4.29 -9.88
CA LEU A 47 -5.70 3.94 -10.81
C LEU A 47 -7.04 3.68 -10.11
N ILE A 48 -7.02 3.17 -8.87
CA ILE A 48 -8.22 2.75 -8.13
C ILE A 48 -8.90 3.93 -7.45
N CYS A 49 -8.19 4.66 -6.59
CA CYS A 49 -8.79 5.72 -5.76
C CYS A 49 -8.62 7.13 -6.32
N LYS A 50 -7.85 7.30 -7.41
CA LYS A 50 -7.57 8.59 -8.09
C LYS A 50 -6.85 9.64 -7.24
N GLN A 51 -6.21 9.21 -6.15
CA GLN A 51 -5.35 10.00 -5.27
C GLN A 51 -3.87 9.68 -5.55
N VAL A 52 -2.92 10.39 -4.93
CA VAL A 52 -1.47 10.10 -5.12
C VAL A 52 -1.12 8.79 -4.41
N ALA A 53 -0.56 7.82 -5.13
CA ALA A 53 -0.32 6.49 -4.61
C ALA A 53 0.59 6.52 -3.37
N ASN A 54 0.17 5.88 -2.29
CA ASN A 54 1.03 5.60 -1.15
C ASN A 54 1.47 4.14 -1.24
N SER A 55 2.78 3.88 -1.09
CA SER A 55 3.36 2.57 -1.39
C SER A 55 3.03 2.13 -2.83
N PRO A 56 3.49 2.86 -3.86
CA PRO A 56 3.11 2.59 -5.24
C PRO A 56 3.62 1.22 -5.69
N VAL A 57 2.75 0.48 -6.36
CA VAL A 57 3.07 -0.70 -7.16
C VAL A 57 2.66 -0.44 -8.60
N GLU A 58 3.40 -1.04 -9.52
CA GLU A 58 3.12 -0.98 -10.95
C GLU A 58 2.53 -2.31 -11.40
N LEU A 59 1.38 -2.28 -12.08
CA LEU A 59 0.80 -3.48 -12.69
C LEU A 59 1.61 -3.83 -13.95
N CYS A 60 2.12 -5.06 -14.00
CA CYS A 60 2.98 -5.56 -15.08
C CYS A 60 2.38 -6.78 -15.78
N CYS A 61 1.06 -6.92 -15.75
CA CYS A 61 0.37 -8.06 -16.34
C CYS A 61 0.70 -8.15 -17.85
N PRO A 62 1.01 -9.35 -18.40
CA PRO A 62 1.32 -9.52 -19.82
C PRO A 62 0.25 -8.98 -20.77
N GLN A 63 -1.02 -9.01 -20.35
CA GLN A 63 -2.19 -8.49 -21.05
C GLN A 63 -2.14 -6.97 -21.27
N HIS A 64 -1.31 -6.26 -20.50
CA HIS A 64 -1.18 -4.80 -20.51
C HIS A 64 0.19 -4.34 -21.00
N LYS A 65 0.95 -5.25 -21.65
CA LYS A 65 2.25 -4.90 -22.20
C LYS A 65 2.10 -3.85 -23.30
N GLY A 66 2.78 -2.71 -23.13
CA GLY A 66 2.82 -1.64 -24.13
C GLY A 66 1.63 -0.69 -24.10
N ILE A 67 0.84 -0.67 -23.01
CA ILE A 67 -0.05 0.46 -22.76
C ILE A 67 0.78 1.63 -22.24
N ASP A 68 0.59 2.82 -22.80
CA ASP A 68 1.25 4.06 -22.37
C ASP A 68 0.55 4.72 -21.17
N GLU A 69 -0.50 4.11 -20.64
CA GLU A 69 -1.25 4.61 -19.49
C GLU A 69 -0.58 4.24 -18.15
N SER A 70 -0.76 5.09 -17.13
CA SER A 70 -0.23 4.82 -15.80
C SER A 70 -0.88 3.57 -15.19
N THR A 71 -0.05 2.56 -14.94
CA THR A 71 -0.40 1.30 -14.27
C THR A 71 -0.14 1.36 -12.76
N ILE A 72 0.06 2.57 -12.22
CA ILE A 72 0.37 2.78 -10.81
C ILE A 72 -0.87 2.61 -9.93
N VAL A 73 -0.71 1.85 -8.87
CA VAL A 73 -1.73 1.61 -7.85
C VAL A 73 -1.09 1.73 -6.46
N GLY A 74 -1.79 2.31 -5.49
CA GLY A 74 -1.35 2.21 -4.09
C GLY A 74 -1.50 0.77 -3.60
N GLU A 75 -0.47 0.20 -2.97
CA GLU A 75 -0.44 -1.22 -2.58
C GLU A 75 -1.66 -1.63 -1.74
N ASN A 76 -2.07 -0.78 -0.79
CA ASN A 76 -3.24 -1.05 0.03
C ASN A 76 -4.55 -1.02 -0.78
N CYS A 77 -4.69 -0.07 -1.71
CA CYS A 77 -5.83 -0.02 -2.62
C CYS A 77 -5.90 -1.29 -3.48
N LEU A 78 -4.76 -1.77 -3.98
CA LEU A 78 -4.72 -3.02 -4.74
C LEU A 78 -5.19 -4.19 -3.87
N LYS A 79 -4.62 -4.38 -2.67
CA LYS A 79 -5.02 -5.47 -1.75
C LYS A 79 -6.53 -5.48 -1.46
N GLN A 80 -7.09 -4.31 -1.14
CA GLN A 80 -8.54 -4.19 -0.90
C GLN A 80 -9.36 -4.52 -2.14
N PHE A 81 -8.95 -4.02 -3.31
CA PHE A 81 -9.63 -4.28 -4.57
C PHE A 81 -9.62 -5.77 -4.94
N LEU A 82 -8.49 -6.46 -4.79
CA LEU A 82 -8.39 -7.89 -5.09
C LEU A 82 -9.29 -8.73 -4.18
N LYS A 83 -9.36 -8.38 -2.89
CA LYS A 83 -10.26 -9.02 -1.92
C LYS A 83 -11.73 -8.84 -2.29
N ALA A 84 -12.11 -7.68 -2.82
CA ALA A 84 -13.48 -7.36 -3.20
C ALA A 84 -13.89 -7.91 -4.59
N ASN A 85 -12.93 -8.09 -5.50
CA ASN A 85 -13.18 -8.40 -6.91
C ASN A 85 -12.60 -9.74 -7.36
N LEU A 86 -12.55 -10.75 -6.47
CA LEU A 86 -12.10 -12.11 -6.78
C LEU A 86 -10.74 -12.19 -7.50
N ASN A 87 -9.78 -11.33 -7.10
CA ASN A 87 -8.47 -11.21 -7.75
C ASN A 87 -8.53 -10.83 -9.24
N SER A 88 -9.56 -10.11 -9.67
CA SER A 88 -9.63 -9.49 -11.00
C SER A 88 -8.71 -8.28 -11.09
N CYS A 89 -8.01 -8.11 -12.22
CA CYS A 89 -7.13 -6.96 -12.44
C CYS A 89 -7.93 -5.62 -12.50
N PRO A 90 -7.39 -4.52 -11.91
CA PRO A 90 -8.05 -3.22 -11.92
C PRO A 90 -8.12 -2.53 -13.30
N ILE A 91 -7.30 -2.93 -14.28
CA ILE A 91 -7.29 -2.36 -15.63
C ILE A 91 -8.37 -3.03 -16.48
N GLN A 92 -8.33 -4.35 -16.56
CA GLN A 92 -9.31 -5.18 -17.27
C GLN A 92 -9.43 -6.54 -16.58
N PRO A 93 -10.62 -7.16 -16.51
CA PRO A 93 -10.77 -8.47 -15.87
C PRO A 93 -9.90 -9.56 -16.51
N HIS A 94 -9.01 -10.12 -15.70
CA HIS A 94 -8.26 -11.34 -15.95
C HIS A 94 -7.70 -11.86 -14.61
N GLU A 95 -7.29 -13.14 -14.59
CA GLU A 95 -6.62 -13.78 -13.46
C GLU A 95 -5.09 -13.58 -13.51
N ASN A 96 -4.37 -14.05 -12.48
CA ASN A 96 -2.90 -14.02 -12.40
C ASN A 96 -2.30 -12.61 -12.55
N ILE A 97 -2.71 -11.71 -11.66
CA ILE A 97 -2.22 -10.33 -11.64
C ILE A 97 -0.75 -10.32 -11.23
N GLU A 98 0.05 -9.66 -12.05
CA GLU A 98 1.46 -9.41 -11.77
C GLU A 98 1.67 -7.93 -11.47
N TYR A 99 2.41 -7.64 -10.41
CA TYR A 99 2.77 -6.28 -10.05
C TYR A 99 4.12 -6.24 -9.32
N VAL A 100 4.81 -5.12 -9.46
CA VAL A 100 6.12 -4.91 -8.85
C VAL A 100 6.13 -3.65 -8.01
N ARG A 101 6.89 -3.66 -6.91
CA ARG A 101 7.20 -2.44 -6.17
C ARG A 101 8.36 -1.72 -6.85
N CYS A 102 8.19 -0.44 -7.14
CA CYS A 102 9.26 0.39 -7.67
C CYS A 102 9.82 1.31 -6.57
N ALA A 103 11.04 1.02 -6.13
CA ALA A 103 11.70 1.81 -5.09
C ALA A 103 11.96 3.26 -5.52
N ALA A 104 12.19 3.50 -6.82
CA ALA A 104 12.34 4.85 -7.35
C ALA A 104 11.03 5.64 -7.24
N SER A 105 9.90 5.05 -7.64
CA SER A 105 8.57 5.66 -7.48
C SER A 105 8.26 5.98 -6.02
N GLN A 106 8.58 5.05 -5.09
CA GLN A 106 8.41 5.29 -3.66
C GLN A 106 9.21 6.50 -3.19
N ARG A 107 10.51 6.58 -3.52
CA ARG A 107 11.37 7.71 -3.12
C ARG A 107 10.89 9.04 -3.69
N HIS A 108 10.42 9.03 -4.94
CA HIS A 108 9.87 10.22 -5.57
C HIS A 108 8.64 10.71 -4.81
N ILE A 109 7.68 9.82 -4.54
CA ILE A 109 6.49 10.16 -3.77
C ILE A 109 6.83 10.63 -2.35
N ASP A 110 7.83 10.01 -1.71
CA ASP A 110 8.30 10.43 -0.40
C ASP A 110 8.92 11.84 -0.39
N SER A 111 9.35 12.36 -1.54
CA SER A 111 9.86 13.73 -1.68
C SER A 111 8.77 14.79 -1.89
N LEU A 112 7.53 14.37 -2.14
CA LEU A 112 6.39 15.26 -2.37
C LEU A 112 5.65 15.68 -1.09
N LYS A 113 5.94 15.00 0.03
CA LYS A 113 5.21 15.11 1.30
C LYS A 113 6.01 15.84 2.38
#